data_AF-A0A962M4V4-F1
#
_entry.id   AF-A0A962M4V4-F1
#
_cell.length_a   1.000
_cell.length_b   1.000
_cell.length_c   1.000
_cell.angle_alpha   90.00
_cell.angle_beta   90.00
_cell.angle_gamma   90.00
#
_symmetry.space_group_name_H-M   'P 1'
#
loop_
_entity.id
_entity.type
_entity.pdbx_description
1 polymer ?
#
loop_
_entity_poly.entity_id
_entity_poly.type
_entity_poly.pdbx_seq_one_letter_code
_entity_poly.pdbx_strand_id
1 'polypeptide(L)'
;MDKRMNISKLITVLKTCIGDVNHEIFIDAVDNNPNKRKVNIVFRNGIPREDWIIDLKNDLRQTFSKEVYPSIVIKKSLSRNSTKEYFRIVMTMNIV
;
A
#
# COMPACT_ATOMS: atom_id res chain seq x y z
N MET A 1 3.69 1.53 25.19
CA MET A 1 2.51 1.46 24.30
C MET A 1 2.95 0.79 23.01
N ASP A 2 2.33 -0.33 22.66
CA ASP A 2 2.68 -1.08 21.46
C ASP A 2 2.24 -0.29 20.22
N LYS A 3 3.19 0.40 19.57
CA LYS A 3 2.96 1.22 18.37
C LYS A 3 2.90 0.33 17.13
N ARG A 4 2.05 -0.70 17.16
CA ARG A 4 1.96 -1.67 16.08
C ARG A 4 0.57 -1.62 15.48
N MET A 5 0.51 -1.26 14.20
CA MET A 5 -0.70 -1.32 13.40
C MET A 5 -1.19 -2.78 13.27
N ASN A 6 -2.47 -3.01 13.52
CA ASN A 6 -3.14 -4.27 13.19
C ASN A 6 -3.62 -4.25 11.73
N ILE A 7 -3.64 -5.42 11.07
CA ILE A 7 -4.08 -5.59 9.66
C ILE A 7 -5.45 -4.97 9.38
N SER A 8 -6.44 -5.19 10.23
CA SER A 8 -7.80 -4.67 10.00
C SER A 8 -7.83 -3.15 10.02
N LYS A 9 -7.12 -2.54 10.99
CA LYS A 9 -7.00 -1.07 11.10
C LYS A 9 -6.24 -0.50 9.91
N LEU A 10 -5.17 -1.16 9.45
CA LEU A 10 -4.46 -0.78 8.24
C LEU A 10 -5.40 -0.74 7.04
N ILE A 11 -6.15 -1.82 6.80
CA ILE A 11 -7.07 -1.90 5.65
C ILE A 11 -8.10 -0.78 5.69
N THR A 12 -8.69 -0.50 6.86
CA THR A 12 -9.62 0.62 7.04
C THR A 12 -8.98 1.96 6.68
N VAL A 13 -7.81 2.26 7.23
CA VAL A 13 -7.10 3.53 6.95
C VAL A 13 -6.75 3.66 5.47
N LEU A 14 -6.28 2.58 4.84
CA LEU A 14 -5.96 2.57 3.41
C LEU A 14 -7.19 2.86 2.56
N LYS A 15 -8.32 2.20 2.83
CA LYS A 15 -9.58 2.45 2.12
C LYS A 15 -10.04 3.89 2.28
N THR A 16 -9.92 4.47 3.48
CA THR A 16 -10.24 5.89 3.71
C THR A 16 -9.34 6.81 2.89
N CYS A 17 -8.04 6.55 2.82
CA CYS A 17 -7.11 7.38 2.05
C CYS A 17 -7.31 7.25 0.53
N ILE A 18 -7.61 6.04 0.05
CA ILE A 18 -7.78 5.76 -1.39
C ILE A 18 -9.13 6.27 -1.90
N GLY A 19 -10.17 6.27 -1.05
CA GLY A 19 -11.53 6.63 -1.44
C GLY A 19 -12.12 5.63 -2.43
N ASP A 20 -12.95 6.12 -3.35
CA ASP A 20 -13.75 5.30 -4.26
C ASP A 20 -12.97 4.74 -5.48
N VAL A 21 -11.65 4.93 -5.52
CA VAL A 21 -10.82 4.40 -6.61
C VAL A 21 -10.76 2.88 -6.49
N ASN A 22 -11.11 2.16 -7.56
CA ASN A 22 -11.11 0.71 -7.57
C ASN A 22 -9.68 0.14 -7.38
N HIS A 23 -9.48 -0.63 -6.32
CA HIS A 23 -8.20 -1.17 -5.93
C HIS A 23 -8.31 -2.54 -5.25
N GLU A 24 -7.20 -3.28 -5.30
CA GLU A 24 -7.00 -4.52 -4.54
C GLU A 24 -5.83 -4.33 -3.56
N ILE A 25 -5.94 -4.89 -2.35
CA ILE A 25 -4.88 -4.84 -1.34
C ILE A 25 -4.40 -6.26 -1.06
N PHE A 26 -3.09 -6.49 -1.26
CA PHE A 26 -2.41 -7.74 -0.92
C PHE A 26 -1.42 -7.48 0.20
N ILE A 27 -1.42 -8.32 1.23
CA ILE A 27 -0.52 -8.19 2.38
C ILE A 27 0.29 -9.47 2.50
N ASP A 28 1.56 -9.39 2.12
CA ASP A 28 2.48 -10.52 2.12
C ASP A 28 3.41 -10.46 3.34
N ALA A 29 3.83 -11.63 3.84
CA ALA A 29 4.92 -11.72 4.80
C ALA A 29 6.25 -11.28 4.16
N VAL A 30 7.17 -10.77 4.98
CA VAL A 30 8.56 -10.55 4.56
C VAL A 30 9.42 -11.66 5.14
N ASP A 31 10.13 -12.37 4.27
CA ASP A 31 10.99 -13.49 4.66
C ASP A 31 11.96 -13.05 5.76
N ASN A 32 12.12 -13.92 6.76
CA ASN A 32 12.99 -13.71 7.92
C ASN A 32 12.64 -12.50 8.81
N ASN A 33 11.45 -11.89 8.64
CA ASN A 33 11.00 -10.79 9.50
C ASN A 33 9.50 -10.95 9.88
N PRO A 34 9.19 -11.65 10.98
CA PRO A 34 7.84 -12.12 11.28
C PRO A 34 6.84 -11.00 11.58
N ASN A 35 7.32 -9.81 11.96
CA ASN A 35 6.47 -8.64 12.25
C ASN A 35 6.38 -7.68 11.08
N LYS A 36 7.07 -7.95 9.97
CA LYS A 36 7.11 -7.06 8.82
C LYS A 36 6.22 -7.62 7.71
N ARG A 37 5.48 -6.72 7.08
CA ARG A 37 4.58 -7.02 5.98
C ARG A 37 4.88 -6.12 4.80
N LYS A 38 4.67 -6.67 3.61
CA LYS A 38 4.67 -5.94 2.35
C LYS A 38 3.23 -5.78 1.88
N VAL A 39 2.77 -4.55 1.88
CA VAL A 39 1.42 -4.17 1.47
C VAL A 39 1.49 -3.69 0.03
N ASN A 40 0.83 -4.39 -0.88
CA ASN A 40 0.73 -4.03 -2.28
C ASN A 40 -0.70 -3.58 -2.58
N ILE A 41 -0.86 -2.33 -2.98
CA ILE A 41 -2.13 -1.74 -3.42
C ILE A 41 -2.10 -1.68 -4.94
N VAL A 42 -3.06 -2.31 -5.63
CA VAL A 42 -3.08 -2.43 -7.09
C VAL A 42 -4.32 -1.76 -7.66
N PHE A 43 -4.14 -0.84 -8.61
CA PHE A 43 -5.24 -0.10 -9.24
C PHE A 43 -5.62 -0.74 -10.58
N ARG A 44 -6.56 -1.70 -10.56
CA ARG A 44 -6.90 -2.55 -11.73
C ARG A 44 -7.60 -1.78 -12.87
N ASN A 45 -8.40 -0.80 -12.52
CA ASN A 45 -9.15 -0.01 -13.49
C ASN A 45 -8.46 1.31 -13.84
N GLY A 46 -7.19 1.45 -13.48
CA GLY A 46 -6.43 2.68 -13.63
C GLY A 46 -6.55 3.60 -12.42
N ILE A 47 -5.88 4.74 -12.51
CA ILE A 47 -5.91 5.81 -11.52
C ILE A 47 -6.52 7.06 -12.17
N PRO A 48 -7.10 7.99 -11.39
CA PRO A 48 -7.69 9.21 -11.95
C PRO A 48 -6.69 10.05 -12.76
N ARG A 49 -5.45 10.20 -12.26
CA ARG A 49 -4.33 10.91 -12.90
C ARG A 49 -3.01 10.57 -12.21
N GLU A 50 -1.87 10.81 -12.86
CA GLU A 50 -0.56 10.52 -12.26
C GLU A 50 -0.26 11.34 -10.99
N ASP A 51 -0.72 12.59 -10.90
CA ASP A 51 -0.54 13.39 -9.69
C ASP A 51 -1.30 12.81 -8.49
N TRP A 52 -2.48 12.22 -8.73
CA TRP A 52 -3.29 11.65 -7.66
C TRP A 52 -2.57 10.51 -6.93
N ILE A 53 -1.82 9.67 -7.64
CA ILE A 53 -1.07 8.58 -7.00
C ILE A 53 0.16 9.11 -6.24
N ILE A 54 0.72 10.23 -6.66
CA ILE A 54 1.79 10.93 -5.96
C ILE A 54 1.27 11.55 -4.66
N ASP A 55 0.12 12.22 -4.73
CA ASP A 55 -0.58 12.80 -3.57
C ASP A 55 -0.93 11.70 -2.56
N LEU A 56 -1.56 10.62 -3.01
CA LEU A 56 -1.87 9.47 -2.16
C LEU A 56 -0.62 8.89 -1.49
N LYS A 57 0.51 8.76 -2.21
CA LYS A 57 1.77 8.32 -1.62
C LYS A 57 2.23 9.26 -0.48
N ASN A 58 2.06 10.57 -0.65
CA ASN A 58 2.44 11.55 0.37
C ASN A 58 1.49 11.50 1.58
N ASP A 59 0.19 11.37 1.35
CA ASP A 59 -0.82 11.23 2.42
C ASP A 59 -0.58 9.96 3.23
N LEU A 60 -0.28 8.84 2.56
CA LEU A 60 0.08 7.59 3.23
C LEU A 60 1.35 7.78 4.06
N ARG A 61 2.38 8.46 3.55
CA ARG A 61 3.60 8.77 4.33
C ARG A 61 3.29 9.58 5.58
N GLN A 62 2.40 10.57 5.50
CA GLN A 62 2.02 11.41 6.63
C GLN A 62 1.16 10.66 7.65
N THR A 63 0.10 10.00 7.18
CA THR A 63 -0.85 9.19 7.96
C THR A 63 -0.12 8.17 8.83
N PHE A 64 0.94 7.61 8.27
CA PHE A 64 1.70 6.57 8.87
C PHE A 64 3.05 7.02 9.44
N SER A 65 3.32 8.32 9.53
CA SER A 65 4.63 8.86 9.97
C SER A 65 5.14 8.34 11.34
N LYS A 66 4.26 7.79 12.18
CA LYS A 66 4.57 7.26 13.52
C LYS A 66 4.90 5.76 13.56
N GLU A 67 4.58 5.00 12.51
CA GLU A 67 4.97 3.57 12.46
C GLU A 67 6.34 3.39 11.78
N VAL A 68 6.92 2.21 11.91
CA VAL A 68 8.26 1.92 11.36
C VAL A 68 8.14 1.44 9.91
N TYR A 69 8.51 2.31 8.95
CA TYR A 69 8.47 2.02 7.50
C TYR A 69 9.87 1.96 6.91
N PRO A 70 10.25 0.85 6.26
CA PRO A 70 11.44 0.86 5.41
C PRO A 70 11.21 1.43 4.00
N SER A 71 9.99 1.50 3.45
CA SER A 71 9.74 2.19 2.16
C SER A 71 8.26 2.30 1.78
N ILE A 72 7.91 3.36 1.03
CA ILE A 72 6.68 3.49 0.22
C ILE A 72 7.09 3.91 -1.18
N VAL A 73 6.78 3.08 -2.18
CA VAL A 73 7.17 3.29 -3.58
C VAL A 73 5.98 3.13 -4.53
N ILE A 74 5.97 3.90 -5.60
CA ILE A 74 5.05 3.72 -6.73
C ILE A 74 5.76 2.83 -7.75
N LYS A 75 5.04 1.84 -8.29
CA LYS A 75 5.52 0.97 -9.37
C LYS A 75 4.45 0.83 -10.44
N LYS A 76 4.87 0.61 -11.68
CA LYS A 76 4.05 -0.01 -12.73
C LYS A 76 4.52 -1.46 -12.86
N SER A 77 3.61 -2.42 -12.84
CA SER A 77 3.99 -3.80 -13.14
C SER A 77 2.86 -4.62 -13.75
N LEU A 78 3.27 -5.55 -14.61
CA LEU A 78 2.42 -6.49 -15.31
C LEU A 78 1.60 -7.34 -14.35
N SER A 79 0.37 -7.66 -14.75
CA SER A 79 -0.35 -8.77 -14.13
C SER A 79 0.32 -10.09 -14.48
N ARG A 80 0.33 -11.06 -13.56
CA ARG A 80 0.91 -12.39 -13.81
C ARG A 80 0.32 -13.07 -15.05
N ASN A 81 -0.94 -12.78 -15.36
CA ASN A 81 -1.70 -13.45 -16.42
C ASN A 81 -2.09 -12.50 -17.57
N SER A 82 -1.47 -11.32 -17.69
CA SER A 82 -1.81 -10.36 -18.74
C SER A 82 -0.66 -9.41 -19.04
N THR A 83 -0.54 -8.98 -20.30
CA THR A 83 0.39 -7.92 -20.74
C THR A 83 0.00 -6.53 -20.25
N LYS A 84 -1.14 -6.39 -19.56
CA LYS A 84 -1.58 -5.13 -18.98
C LYS A 84 -0.74 -4.77 -17.76
N GLU A 85 -0.20 -3.56 -17.76
CA GLU A 85 0.47 -2.96 -16.61
C GLU A 85 -0.52 -2.22 -15.71
N TYR A 86 -0.25 -2.28 -14.40
CA TYR A 86 -1.06 -1.60 -13.40
C TYR A 86 -0.18 -0.74 -12.52
N PHE A 87 -0.68 0.44 -12.17
CA PHE A 87 -0.10 1.23 -11.09
C PHE A 87 -0.26 0.50 -9.76
N ARG A 88 0.79 0.59 -8.94
CA ARG A 88 0.83 0.01 -7.61
C ARG A 88 1.50 0.95 -6.63
N ILE A 89 1.01 0.97 -5.40
CA ILE A 89 1.76 1.44 -4.24
C ILE A 89 2.24 0.22 -3.47
N VAL A 90 3.55 0.14 -3.23
CA VAL A 90 4.16 -0.91 -2.42
C VAL A 90 4.70 -0.27 -1.16
N MET A 91 4.15 -0.68 -0.02
CA MET A 91 4.56 -0.26 1.31
C MET A 91 5.19 -1.43 2.02
N THR A 92 6.26 -1.19 2.76
CA THR A 92 6.79 -2.16 3.70
C THR A 92 6.68 -1.58 5.10
N MET A 93 6.11 -2.33 6.04
CA MET A 93 5.80 -1.82 7.37
C MET A 93 5.73 -2.92 8.43
N ASN A 94 5.90 -2.56 9.69
CA ASN A 94 5.66 -3.47 10.80
C ASN A 94 4.16 -3.57 11.09
N ILE A 95 3.63 -4.79 11.16
CA ILE A 95 2.22 -5.11 11.43
C ILE A 95 2.16 -6.30 12.38
N VAL A 96 1.29 -6.23 13.39
CA VAL A 96 1.06 -7.30 14.37
C VAL A 96 -0.40 -7.71 14.44
#